data_AF-A0A2N6U314-F1
#
_entry.id   AF-A0A2N6U314-F1
#
_cell.length_a   1.000
_cell.length_b   1.000
_cell.length_c   1.000
_cell.angle_alpha   90.00
_cell.angle_beta   90.00
_cell.angle_gamma   90.00
#
_symmetry.space_group_name_H-M   'P 1'
#
loop_
_entity.id
_entity.type
_entity.pdbx_description
1 polymer ?
#
loop_
_entity_poly.entity_id
_entity_poly.type
_entity_poly.pdbx_seq_one_letter_code
_entity_poly.pdbx_strand_id
1 'polypeptide(L)'
;MSGVRPPRHRPGTLLGVPLPVVLAALVISGLLGVQLAGALQESTAGSGRSEAASVDSVDGAGKNSAGLPVVTETTLGTEVQRLVDSGSIQPLTTFDAPGCLQRLGVHDSILIMEEVAWGGDETPSWLLVHGPTDRETLQAAGGIISATVVLPGCGETTFGADAPATEDLIWSGDVMIGSL
;
A
#
# COMPACT_ATOMS: atom_id res chain seq x y z
N MET A 1 61.37 -19.64 -38.38
CA MET A 1 60.50 -19.57 -37.19
C MET A 1 59.34 -18.65 -37.51
N SER A 2 58.15 -19.21 -37.71
CA SER A 2 56.96 -18.50 -38.21
C SER A 2 56.26 -17.76 -37.06
N GLY A 3 56.19 -16.43 -37.16
CA GLY A 3 55.40 -15.60 -36.24
C GLY A 3 53.96 -15.46 -36.73
N VAL A 4 53.03 -16.17 -36.09
CA VAL A 4 51.59 -16.00 -36.31
C VAL A 4 51.17 -14.63 -35.75
N ARG A 5 50.75 -13.70 -36.62
CA ARG A 5 50.15 -12.43 -36.19
C ARG A 5 48.69 -12.68 -35.77
N PRO A 6 48.24 -12.26 -34.58
CA PRO A 6 46.84 -12.36 -34.21
C PRO A 6 45.98 -11.40 -35.04
N PRO A 7 44.72 -11.77 -35.39
CA PRO A 7 43.83 -10.87 -36.09
C PRO A 7 43.47 -9.69 -35.20
N ARG A 8 43.72 -8.47 -35.70
CA ARG A 8 43.26 -7.22 -35.08
C ARG A 8 41.74 -7.14 -35.24
N HIS A 9 41.00 -7.39 -34.17
CA HIS A 9 39.58 -7.03 -34.09
C HIS A 9 39.43 -5.52 -34.20
N ARG A 10 38.95 -5.04 -35.35
CA ARG A 10 38.46 -3.67 -35.49
C ARG A 10 37.00 -3.65 -35.02
N PRO A 11 36.64 -2.95 -33.93
CA PRO A 11 35.25 -2.79 -33.56
C PRO A 11 34.56 -1.92 -34.63
N GLY A 12 33.60 -2.51 -35.34
CA GLY A 12 32.82 -1.82 -36.36
C GLY A 12 32.07 -0.64 -35.74
N THR A 13 32.26 0.55 -36.28
CA THR A 13 31.56 1.76 -35.85
C THR A 13 30.21 1.79 -36.57
N LEU A 14 29.11 1.77 -35.81
CA LEU A 14 27.78 2.05 -36.33
C LEU A 14 27.45 3.51 -35.96
N LEU A 15 27.16 4.35 -36.96
CA LEU A 15 26.70 5.74 -36.77
C LEU A 15 27.68 6.71 -36.04
N GLY A 16 29.00 6.51 -36.15
CA GLY A 16 29.99 7.42 -35.55
C GLY A 16 30.16 7.29 -34.03
N VAL A 17 29.40 6.38 -33.41
CA VAL A 17 29.53 6.04 -31.99
C VAL A 17 30.35 4.75 -31.87
N PRO A 18 31.40 4.70 -31.03
CA PRO A 18 32.16 3.47 -30.83
C PRO A 18 31.25 2.40 -30.25
N LEU A 19 31.18 1.24 -30.92
CA LEU A 19 30.39 0.06 -30.53
C LEU A 19 30.42 -0.29 -29.03
N PRO A 20 31.57 -0.22 -28.31
CA PRO A 20 31.58 -0.50 -26.87
C PRO A 20 30.71 0.48 -26.05
N VAL A 21 30.54 1.72 -26.50
CA VAL A 21 29.70 2.72 -25.81
C VAL A 21 28.21 2.41 -26.00
N VAL A 22 27.82 1.94 -27.20
CA VAL A 22 26.44 1.47 -27.45
C VAL A 22 26.12 0.25 -26.58
N LEU A 23 27.07 -0.68 -26.48
CA LEU A 23 26.95 -1.86 -25.64
C LEU A 23 26.84 -1.49 -24.15
N ALA A 24 27.65 -0.53 -23.68
CA ALA A 24 27.57 -0.03 -22.31
C ALA A 24 26.21 0.65 -22.03
N ALA A 25 25.71 1.48 -22.95
CA ALA A 25 24.41 2.13 -22.79
C ALA A 25 23.26 1.11 -22.73
N LEU A 26 23.29 0.07 -23.57
CA LEU A 26 22.30 -1.02 -23.54
C LEU A 26 22.35 -1.80 -22.22
N VAL A 27 23.55 -2.09 -21.70
CA VAL A 27 23.72 -2.77 -20.42
C VAL A 27 23.20 -1.91 -19.26
N ILE A 28 23.47 -0.60 -19.25
CA ILE A 28 23.00 0.32 -18.23
C ILE A 28 21.47 0.46 -18.29
N SER A 29 20.87 0.65 -19.47
CA SER A 29 19.41 0.69 -19.61
C SER A 29 18.75 -0.63 -19.19
N GLY A 30 19.36 -1.77 -19.52
CA GLY A 30 18.89 -3.08 -19.07
C GLY A 30 18.94 -3.22 -17.54
N LEU A 31 20.05 -2.81 -16.91
CA LEU A 31 20.21 -2.83 -15.45
C LEU A 31 19.23 -1.89 -14.74
N LEU A 32 18.95 -0.71 -15.31
CA LEU A 32 17.93 0.21 -14.79
C LEU A 32 16.52 -0.38 -14.94
N GLY A 33 16.23 -1.05 -16.06
CA GLY A 33 14.96 -1.77 -16.25
C GLY A 33 14.77 -2.93 -15.26
N VAL A 34 15.83 -3.67 -14.95
CA VAL A 34 15.81 -4.74 -13.93
C VAL A 34 15.60 -4.16 -12.52
N GLN A 35 16.22 -3.03 -12.20
CA GLN A 35 16.00 -2.36 -10.92
C GLN A 35 14.56 -1.82 -10.79
N LEU A 36 13.97 -1.28 -11.86
CA LEU A 36 12.55 -0.91 -11.87
C LEU A 36 11.65 -2.13 -11.68
N ALA A 37 11.93 -3.25 -12.35
CA ALA A 37 11.16 -4.49 -12.20
C ALA A 37 11.26 -5.05 -10.78
N GLY A 38 12.43 -4.93 -10.14
CA GLY A 38 12.64 -5.30 -8.74
C GLY A 38 11.84 -4.44 -7.77
N ALA A 39 11.83 -3.12 -7.96
CA ALA A 39 11.03 -2.19 -7.15
C ALA A 39 9.51 -2.41 -7.35
N LEU A 40 9.09 -2.73 -8.57
CA LEU A 40 7.71 -3.17 -8.85
C LEU A 40 7.39 -4.50 -8.18
N GLN A 41 8.35 -5.42 -8.08
CA GLN A 41 8.18 -6.68 -7.36
C GLN A 41 8.20 -6.53 -5.85
N GLU A 42 8.89 -5.56 -5.26
CA GLU A 42 8.73 -5.24 -3.83
C GLU A 42 7.39 -4.54 -3.57
N SER A 43 6.95 -3.64 -4.46
CA SER A 43 5.61 -3.04 -4.36
C SER A 43 4.49 -4.05 -4.62
N THR A 44 4.71 -5.06 -5.47
CA THR A 44 3.75 -6.14 -5.77
C THR A 44 3.87 -7.32 -4.81
N ALA A 45 5.01 -7.49 -4.12
CA ALA A 45 5.13 -8.44 -3.01
C ALA A 45 4.44 -7.90 -1.73
N GLY A 46 4.17 -6.59 -1.65
CA GLY A 46 3.16 -6.02 -0.74
C GLY A 46 1.73 -6.22 -1.23
N SER A 47 1.49 -6.27 -2.55
CA SER A 47 0.22 -6.71 -3.14
C SER A 47 0.16 -8.24 -3.24
N GLY A 48 0.20 -8.90 -2.08
CA GLY A 48 -0.04 -10.32 -1.96
C GLY A 48 -1.32 -10.70 -2.70
N ARG A 49 -1.14 -11.57 -3.69
CA ARG A 49 -2.16 -12.32 -4.42
C ARG A 49 -3.11 -12.97 -3.42
N SER A 50 -4.16 -12.26 -3.01
CA SER A 50 -5.35 -12.87 -2.44
C SER A 50 -5.98 -13.68 -3.56
N GLU A 51 -5.61 -14.96 -3.64
CA GLU A 51 -6.46 -15.95 -4.29
C GLU A 51 -7.88 -15.72 -3.78
N ALA A 52 -8.81 -15.60 -4.73
CA ALA A 52 -10.23 -15.53 -4.47
C ALA A 52 -10.64 -16.78 -3.68
N ALA A 53 -10.51 -16.72 -2.36
CA ALA A 53 -11.18 -17.61 -1.46
C ALA A 53 -12.64 -17.15 -1.47
N SER A 54 -13.50 -17.93 -2.13
CA SER A 54 -14.92 -17.87 -1.82
C SER A 54 -15.03 -18.22 -0.33
N VAL A 55 -15.14 -17.22 0.52
CA VAL A 55 -15.25 -17.42 1.97
C VAL A 55 -16.70 -17.23 2.39
N ASP A 56 -17.21 -18.33 2.89
CA ASP A 56 -18.48 -18.48 3.57
C ASP A 56 -18.65 -17.39 4.62
N SER A 57 -19.81 -16.73 4.60
CA SER A 57 -20.09 -15.50 5.33
C SER A 57 -20.35 -15.75 6.81
N VAL A 58 -19.35 -16.10 7.62
CA VAL A 58 -19.51 -16.12 9.09
C VAL A 58 -18.18 -15.79 9.80
N ASP A 59 -18.24 -14.77 10.66
CA ASP A 59 -17.24 -14.27 11.61
C ASP A 59 -16.11 -13.37 11.07
N GLY A 60 -16.31 -12.05 11.26
CA GLY A 60 -15.27 -11.03 11.13
C GLY A 60 -14.15 -11.20 12.16
N ALA A 61 -13.17 -10.29 12.10
CA ALA A 61 -12.05 -10.22 13.03
C ALA A 61 -12.51 -10.46 14.48
N GLY A 62 -11.91 -11.46 15.16
CA GLY A 62 -12.20 -11.75 16.57
C GLY A 62 -12.02 -10.50 17.43
N LYS A 63 -12.80 -10.37 18.51
CA LYS A 63 -12.72 -9.20 19.39
C LYS A 63 -11.75 -9.43 20.54
N ASN A 64 -11.00 -8.40 20.91
CA ASN A 64 -10.15 -8.44 22.10
C ASN A 64 -10.94 -8.24 23.40
N SER A 65 -10.22 -8.23 24.52
CA SER A 65 -10.79 -8.02 25.87
C SER A 65 -11.45 -6.64 26.07
N ALA A 66 -11.11 -5.65 25.25
CA ALA A 66 -11.74 -4.34 25.21
C ALA A 66 -12.96 -4.28 24.28
N GLY A 67 -13.29 -5.37 23.58
CA GLY A 67 -14.39 -5.44 22.62
C GLY A 67 -14.07 -4.86 21.24
N LEU A 68 -12.81 -4.53 20.96
CA LEU A 68 -12.35 -4.03 19.66
C LEU A 68 -12.08 -5.18 18.68
N PRO A 69 -12.40 -5.02 17.38
CA PRO A 69 -12.03 -6.00 16.36
C PRO A 69 -10.51 -6.08 16.22
N VAL A 70 -9.97 -7.30 16.18
CA VAL A 70 -8.54 -7.56 16.01
C VAL A 70 -8.21 -7.74 14.53
N VAL A 71 -7.61 -6.72 13.94
CA VAL A 71 -7.31 -6.66 12.51
C VAL A 71 -5.83 -6.91 12.29
N THR A 72 -5.52 -7.80 11.35
CA THR A 72 -4.16 -8.03 10.87
C THR A 72 -4.12 -7.73 9.37
N GLU A 73 -2.92 -7.65 8.80
CA GLU A 73 -2.76 -7.48 7.35
C GLU A 73 -3.53 -8.53 6.55
N THR A 74 -3.62 -9.77 7.05
CA THR A 74 -4.35 -10.86 6.37
C THR A 74 -5.87 -10.76 6.52
N THR A 75 -6.38 -10.12 7.57
CA THR A 75 -7.84 -10.00 7.83
C THR A 75 -8.40 -8.63 7.49
N LEU A 76 -7.54 -7.67 7.11
CA LEU A 76 -7.94 -6.31 6.79
C LEU A 76 -8.95 -6.27 5.63
N GLY A 77 -8.71 -7.00 4.54
CA GLY A 77 -9.60 -6.97 3.38
C GLY A 77 -11.03 -7.40 3.73
N THR A 78 -11.18 -8.47 4.52
CA THR A 78 -12.48 -8.93 5.01
C THR A 78 -13.14 -7.92 5.95
N GLU A 79 -12.35 -7.25 6.80
CA GLU A 79 -12.88 -6.26 7.73
C GLU A 79 -13.35 -5.00 7.01
N VAL A 80 -12.59 -4.52 6.02
CA VAL A 80 -12.97 -3.38 5.20
C VAL A 80 -14.24 -3.67 4.39
N GLN A 81 -14.38 -4.86 3.81
CA GLN A 81 -15.62 -5.28 3.14
C GLN A 81 -16.81 -5.26 4.12
N ARG A 82 -16.65 -5.86 5.32
CA ARG A 82 -17.67 -5.84 6.38
C ARG A 82 -18.06 -4.42 6.76
N LEU A 83 -17.09 -3.53 6.86
CA LEU A 83 -17.30 -2.13 7.19
C LEU A 83 -18.08 -1.39 6.10
N VAL A 84 -17.70 -1.60 4.84
CA VAL A 84 -18.43 -1.06 3.68
C VAL A 84 -19.87 -1.53 3.69
N ASP A 85 -20.12 -2.83 3.91
CA ASP A 85 -21.46 -3.41 3.92
C ASP A 85 -22.32 -2.95 5.11
N SER A 86 -21.71 -2.84 6.30
CA SER A 86 -22.42 -2.45 7.53
C SER A 86 -22.70 -0.95 7.61
N GLY A 87 -21.92 -0.12 6.90
CA GLY A 87 -22.08 1.32 6.89
C GLY A 87 -21.82 2.01 8.24
N SER A 88 -21.10 1.35 9.15
CA SER A 88 -20.78 1.90 10.47
C SER A 88 -19.80 3.06 10.34
N ILE A 89 -20.18 4.25 10.81
CA ILE A 89 -19.27 5.39 11.00
C ILE A 89 -19.19 5.58 12.51
N GLN A 90 -18.05 5.24 13.13
CA GLN A 90 -17.85 5.65 14.52
C GLN A 90 -17.73 7.18 14.58
N PRO A 91 -18.36 7.83 15.58
CA PRO A 91 -18.41 9.28 15.64
C PRO A 91 -17.03 9.91 15.76
N LEU A 92 -16.81 10.97 14.97
CA LEU A 92 -15.56 11.72 14.78
C LEU A 92 -15.04 12.47 16.01
N THR A 93 -15.60 12.26 17.21
CA THR A 93 -15.40 13.19 18.33
C THR A 93 -14.10 12.96 19.11
N THR A 94 -13.45 11.81 18.96
CA THR A 94 -12.24 11.46 19.73
C THR A 94 -10.96 11.43 18.90
N PHE A 95 -11.06 11.44 17.56
CA PHE A 95 -9.90 11.29 16.66
C PHE A 95 -10.04 12.20 15.44
N ASP A 96 -9.00 13.00 15.16
CA ASP A 96 -8.94 13.91 14.01
C ASP A 96 -8.41 13.19 12.76
N ALA A 97 -9.26 12.33 12.18
CA ALA A 97 -8.92 11.62 10.94
C ALA A 97 -8.59 12.56 9.76
N PRO A 98 -9.34 13.66 9.50
CA PRO A 98 -8.98 14.60 8.46
C PRO A 98 -7.59 15.22 8.66
N GLY A 99 -7.27 15.65 9.88
CA GLY A 99 -5.94 16.18 10.21
C GLY A 99 -4.85 15.13 10.08
N CYS A 100 -5.12 13.89 10.48
CA CYS A 100 -4.22 12.75 10.31
C CYS A 100 -3.90 12.48 8.83
N LEU A 101 -4.91 12.30 7.96
CA LEU A 101 -4.71 12.06 6.54
C LEU A 101 -4.01 13.22 5.83
N GLN A 102 -4.35 14.46 6.19
CA GLN A 102 -3.69 15.64 5.63
C GLN A 102 -2.19 15.68 5.96
N ARG A 103 -1.79 15.27 7.18
CA ARG A 103 -0.37 15.15 7.56
C ARG A 103 0.33 14.03 6.79
N LEU A 104 -0.38 12.95 6.47
CA LEU A 104 0.10 11.86 5.62
C LEU A 104 0.13 12.22 4.12
N GLY A 105 -0.34 13.41 3.73
CA GLY A 105 -0.41 13.84 2.32
C GLY A 105 -1.53 13.18 1.53
N VAL A 106 -2.51 12.59 2.23
CA VAL A 106 -3.71 11.98 1.63
C VAL A 106 -4.81 13.04 1.57
N HIS A 107 -5.41 13.20 0.39
CA HIS A 107 -6.46 14.18 0.13
C HIS A 107 -7.83 13.54 -0.20
N ASP A 108 -7.93 12.23 0.02
CA ASP A 108 -9.15 11.48 -0.19
C ASP A 108 -10.20 11.79 0.87
N SER A 109 -11.45 11.47 0.55
CA SER A 109 -12.54 11.57 1.51
C SER A 109 -12.54 10.34 2.41
N ILE A 110 -12.72 10.55 3.72
CA ILE A 110 -12.90 9.47 4.68
C ILE A 110 -14.30 8.90 4.48
N LEU A 111 -14.34 7.61 4.20
CA LEU A 111 -15.57 6.86 3.97
C LEU A 111 -16.00 6.16 5.25
N ILE A 112 -15.03 5.54 5.93
CA ILE A 112 -15.26 4.74 7.14
C ILE A 112 -14.10 4.95 8.10
N MET A 113 -14.41 4.93 9.38
CA MET A 113 -13.46 5.00 10.46
C MET A 113 -13.90 4.07 11.58
N GLU A 114 -12.99 3.20 12.03
CA GLU A 114 -13.24 2.26 13.13
C GLU A 114 -12.01 2.14 14.03
N GLU A 115 -12.22 2.13 15.34
CA GLU A 115 -11.19 1.77 16.31
C GLU A 115 -10.97 0.25 16.29
N VAL A 116 -9.71 -0.16 16.10
CA VAL A 116 -9.32 -1.56 15.93
C VAL A 116 -8.11 -1.87 16.82
N ALA A 117 -7.92 -3.15 17.11
CA ALA A 117 -6.67 -3.66 17.68
C ALA A 117 -5.83 -4.24 16.53
N TRP A 118 -4.68 -3.64 16.24
CA TRP A 118 -3.83 -4.04 15.12
C TRP A 118 -2.81 -5.12 15.51
N GLY A 119 -2.73 -6.16 14.70
CA GLY A 119 -1.70 -7.19 14.78
C GLY A 119 -1.87 -8.15 15.96
N GLY A 120 -0.88 -9.04 16.14
CA GLY A 120 -0.85 -10.01 17.24
C GLY A 120 -0.59 -9.39 18.61
N ASP A 121 -0.03 -8.18 18.65
CA ASP A 121 0.18 -7.41 19.86
C ASP A 121 -1.07 -6.59 20.28
N GLU A 122 -2.15 -6.68 19.50
CA GLU A 122 -3.44 -5.99 19.73
C GLU A 122 -3.27 -4.48 19.97
N THR A 123 -2.39 -3.83 19.20
CA THR A 123 -2.06 -2.41 19.39
C THR A 123 -3.29 -1.55 19.08
N PRO A 124 -3.78 -0.71 20.02
CA PRO A 124 -4.93 0.15 19.78
C PRO A 124 -4.62 1.10 18.63
N SER A 125 -5.47 1.11 17.60
CA SER A 125 -5.22 1.79 16.34
C SER A 125 -6.54 2.26 15.72
N TRP A 126 -6.46 3.20 14.78
CA TRP A 126 -7.58 3.59 13.94
C TRP A 126 -7.42 3.02 12.55
N LEU A 127 -8.47 2.35 12.06
CA LEU A 127 -8.62 1.96 10.68
C LEU A 127 -9.39 3.06 9.93
N LEU A 128 -8.71 3.69 8.98
CA LEU A 128 -9.24 4.71 8.09
C LEU A 128 -9.43 4.12 6.71
N VAL A 129 -10.67 4.14 6.22
CA VAL A 129 -10.99 3.79 4.85
C VAL A 129 -11.30 5.06 4.09
N HIS A 130 -10.56 5.31 3.01
CA HIS A 130 -10.68 6.53 2.23
C HIS A 130 -10.62 6.24 0.73
N GLY A 131 -11.18 7.16 -0.05
CA GLY A 131 -11.12 7.08 -1.50
C GLY A 131 -11.77 8.27 -2.20
N PRO A 132 -11.71 8.29 -3.54
CA PRO A 132 -12.27 9.37 -4.36
C PRO A 132 -13.79 9.25 -4.55
N THR A 133 -14.38 8.13 -4.14
CA THR A 133 -15.76 7.75 -4.42
C THR A 133 -16.51 7.55 -3.10
N ASP A 134 -17.78 7.96 -3.04
CA ASP A 134 -18.61 7.74 -1.87
C ASP A 134 -18.94 6.26 -1.64
N ARG A 135 -19.36 5.94 -0.41
CA ARG A 135 -19.63 4.58 0.03
C ARG A 135 -20.76 3.93 -0.78
N GLU A 136 -21.81 4.67 -1.09
CA GLU A 136 -22.98 4.15 -1.81
C GLU A 136 -22.58 3.69 -3.21
N THR A 137 -21.75 4.46 -3.90
CA THR A 137 -21.21 4.09 -5.20
C THR A 137 -20.26 2.89 -5.10
N LEU A 138 -19.44 2.80 -4.05
CA LEU A 138 -18.56 1.65 -3.82
C LEU A 138 -19.32 0.35 -3.54
N GLN A 139 -20.41 0.39 -2.77
CA GLN A 139 -21.26 -0.79 -2.56
C GLN A 139 -21.91 -1.27 -3.86
N ALA A 140 -22.33 -0.35 -4.73
CA ALA A 140 -23.06 -0.68 -5.94
C ALA A 140 -22.16 -1.16 -7.09
N ALA A 141 -20.98 -0.57 -7.25
CA ALA A 141 -20.09 -0.84 -8.38
C ALA A 141 -18.86 -1.68 -8.01
N GLY A 142 -18.57 -1.84 -6.73
CA GLY A 142 -17.26 -2.29 -6.26
C GLY A 142 -16.17 -1.28 -6.62
N GLY A 143 -14.92 -1.61 -6.32
CA GLY A 143 -13.79 -0.76 -6.67
C GLY A 143 -12.55 -1.02 -5.84
N ILE A 144 -11.53 -0.21 -6.09
CA ILE A 144 -10.33 -0.17 -5.25
C ILE A 144 -10.46 1.04 -4.33
N ILE A 145 -10.27 0.82 -3.04
CA ILE A 145 -10.23 1.85 -2.02
C ILE A 145 -8.93 1.75 -1.25
N SER A 146 -8.53 2.82 -0.61
CA SER A 146 -7.33 2.82 0.22
C SER A 146 -7.74 2.66 1.68
N ALA A 147 -6.98 1.83 2.39
CA ALA A 147 -7.10 1.64 3.82
C ALA A 147 -5.78 2.04 4.47
N THR A 148 -5.88 2.73 5.60
CA THR A 148 -4.73 3.25 6.34
C THR A 148 -4.97 2.99 7.82
N VAL A 149 -3.99 2.37 8.48
CA VAL A 149 -4.01 2.06 9.91
C VAL A 149 -3.00 2.95 10.61
N VAL A 150 -3.45 3.69 11.61
CA VAL A 150 -2.67 4.71 12.31
C VAL A 150 -2.80 4.60 13.81
N LEU A 151 -1.80 5.09 14.53
CA LEU A 151 -1.82 5.20 15.98
C LEU A 151 -2.87 6.22 16.46
N PRO A 152 -3.39 6.09 17.70
CA PRO A 152 -4.38 7.01 18.27
C PRO A 152 -3.92 8.46 18.36
N GLY A 153 -2.61 8.72 18.42
CA GLY A 153 -2.03 10.07 18.45
C GLY A 153 -2.08 10.78 17.08
N CYS A 154 -2.48 10.11 16.00
CA CYS A 154 -2.53 10.71 14.69
C CYS A 154 -3.57 11.85 14.64
N GLY A 155 -3.18 13.02 14.14
CA GLY A 155 -4.00 14.22 14.05
C GLY A 155 -3.84 15.12 15.28
N GLU A 156 -3.24 14.63 16.36
CA GLU A 156 -2.90 15.49 17.49
C GLU A 156 -1.79 16.47 17.12
N THR A 157 -2.01 17.74 17.44
CA THR A 157 -0.97 18.80 17.31
C THR A 157 -0.07 18.88 18.54
N THR A 158 -0.38 18.11 19.58
CA THR A 158 0.30 18.06 20.89
C THR A 158 1.53 17.16 20.91
N PHE A 159 1.54 16.08 20.11
CA PHE A 159 2.76 15.34 19.83
C PHE A 159 3.54 16.14 18.79
N GLY A 160 4.53 16.90 19.30
CA GLY A 160 5.46 17.78 18.57
C GLY A 160 5.16 17.99 17.10
N ALA A 161 4.76 19.20 16.72
CA ALA A 161 4.51 19.63 15.34
C ALA A 161 5.68 19.39 14.34
N ASP A 162 6.82 18.89 14.84
CA ASP A 162 8.03 18.53 14.10
C ASP A 162 8.23 17.01 13.93
N ALA A 163 7.39 16.15 14.53
CA ALA A 163 7.44 14.70 14.33
C ALA A 163 6.95 14.36 12.91
N PRO A 164 7.68 13.55 12.14
CA PRO A 164 7.28 13.20 10.80
C PRO A 164 5.98 12.38 10.84
N ALA A 165 5.01 12.74 9.99
CA ALA A 165 3.68 12.11 9.95
C ALA A 165 3.71 10.57 9.75
N THR A 166 4.82 10.04 9.23
CA THR A 166 5.07 8.61 9.05
C THR A 166 5.28 7.84 10.36
N GLU A 167 5.54 8.51 11.48
CA GLU A 167 5.67 7.84 12.78
C GLU A 167 4.33 7.34 13.35
N ASP A 168 3.24 7.99 12.97
CA ASP A 168 1.88 7.57 13.34
C ASP A 168 1.32 6.48 12.42
N LEU A 169 1.96 6.25 11.27
CA LEU A 169 1.53 5.29 10.27
C LEU A 169 1.99 3.87 10.63
N ILE A 170 1.02 2.98 10.82
CA ILE A 170 1.29 1.56 11.07
C ILE A 170 1.28 0.78 9.75
N TRP A 171 0.27 1.02 8.92
CA TRP A 171 0.08 0.32 7.65
C TRP A 171 -0.74 1.18 6.68
N SER A 172 -0.46 1.08 5.38
CA SER A 172 -1.30 1.67 4.32
C SER A 172 -1.24 0.81 3.08
N GLY A 173 -2.37 0.71 2.38
CA GLY A 173 -2.47 -0.06 1.15
C GLY A 173 -3.86 -0.01 0.55
N ASP A 174 -3.98 -0.63 -0.61
CA ASP A 174 -5.22 -0.67 -1.37
C ASP A 174 -5.97 -1.99 -1.14
N VAL A 175 -7.29 -1.90 -1.00
CA VAL A 175 -8.21 -3.02 -0.80
C VAL A 175 -9.22 -3.04 -1.94
N MET A 176 -9.41 -4.21 -2.53
CA MET A 176 -10.44 -4.43 -3.54
C MET A 176 -11.78 -4.77 -2.86
N ILE A 177 -12.82 -4.04 -3.22
CA ILE A 177 -14.19 -4.20 -2.75
C ILE A 177 -15.02 -4.79 -3.87
N GLY A 178 -15.71 -5.88 -3.56
CA GLY A 178 -16.66 -6.50 -4.47
C GLY A 178 -17.95 -5.69 -4.54
N SER A 179 -18.58 -5.67 -5.72
CA SER A 179 -19.98 -5.24 -5.83
C SER A 179 -20.90 -6.32 -5.25
N LEU A 180 -21.96 -5.89 -4.57
CA LEU A 180 -23.06 -6.75 -4.11
C LEU A 180 -23.95 -7.25 -5.26
#